data_AF-A0A0F8UZW7-F1
#
_entry.id   AF-A0A0F8UZW7-F1
#
_cell.length_a   1.000
_cell.length_b   1.000
_cell.length_c   1.000
_cell.angle_alpha   90.00
_cell.angle_beta   90.00
_cell.angle_gamma   90.00
#
_symmetry.space_group_name_H-M   'P 1'
#
loop_
_entity.id
_entity.type
_entity.pdbx_description
1 polymer ?
#
loop_
_entity_poly.entity_id
_entity_poly.type
_entity_poly.pdbx_seq_one_letter_code
_entity_poly.pdbx_strand_id
1 'polypeptide(L)'
;MVHLATTLITAVVGVASLVSAHPGHNVKAEAAERAAALKSIHARGVSQCSSALQARGLEKSNIARRERTLQQLRQKRGLDARAPLTARDTSPLNETHHSSMDVNLSTDPSVLFASEGSCVLAADVTQGPYYVTGELIRSAIAESQEGVPLYLDVQLIDSTTCKPVPEVYLDFWHCNATGVYSGIIASGNGNSDDASNIDTTFLRGLQKTDSEGVAFFESIFPGHYTSRATHIHVLTHPINETTVNQNNNTISGLYTSHTSHVGQIFFDQDLISAVEATEPYASNTQDLTVNADDSILSQELESDIDPFVEYVYLGKDVSDGILAWVSVVMDASEDSDVTPAAYYTEEGGFENESSGGSMGGGSAPSGAMPTPINTKPSSLEAEDPEIQAISASLKKATIQENPNPSYNLVSTNADVAELVELLKKVPADPPSLFIDLEGVDLSRHGTISLLQIFALPQKQTHLVDIHKLKESAFTQASVSGATLKDILESHSIKKVFFDVRNDSDALYSHFGINLAGIQDLQLMELATRSTEEMQSWKATKQQGLDLFAPERGGSYEVFNARPLAGEIIQYCIEDVRLLPRLWEKYNQKLTSHWRRKIDLEGQNRVRESQSSTFNGKGRHMTFAPKGWY
;
A
#
# COMPACT_ATOMS: atom_id res chain seq x y z
N MET A 1 -24.81 -54.58 -26.16
CA MET A 1 -24.84 -55.06 -24.76
C MET A 1 -23.54 -55.81 -24.48
N VAL A 2 -22.44 -55.09 -24.25
CA VAL A 2 -21.09 -55.63 -24.06
C VAL A 2 -20.30 -54.68 -23.15
N HIS A 3 -19.69 -55.24 -22.09
CA HIS A 3 -18.69 -54.65 -21.16
C HIS A 3 -19.11 -53.39 -20.34
N LEU A 4 -18.69 -53.18 -19.08
CA LEU A 4 -17.39 -53.40 -18.38
C LEU A 4 -16.29 -52.47 -18.93
N ALA A 5 -15.30 -51.96 -18.17
CA ALA A 5 -14.84 -52.21 -16.80
C ALA A 5 -14.71 -50.85 -16.04
N THR A 6 -14.73 -50.73 -14.70
CA THR A 6 -13.64 -51.03 -13.73
C THR A 6 -12.25 -50.54 -14.20
N THR A 7 -11.39 -49.90 -13.38
CA THR A 7 -11.25 -49.76 -11.90
C THR A 7 -10.49 -48.44 -11.62
N LEU A 8 -10.79 -47.63 -10.60
CA LEU A 8 -10.34 -47.70 -9.18
C LEU A 8 -8.82 -47.46 -8.98
N ILE A 9 -8.44 -46.87 -7.83
CA ILE A 9 -7.06 -46.58 -7.34
C ILE A 9 -6.45 -45.34 -8.04
N THR A 10 -5.88 -44.32 -7.38
CA THR A 10 -5.54 -43.96 -5.97
C THR A 10 -5.99 -42.49 -5.77
N ALA A 11 -6.47 -41.92 -4.65
CA ALA A 11 -6.20 -42.10 -3.22
C ALA A 11 -4.76 -41.81 -2.79
N VAL A 12 -4.47 -40.61 -2.23
CA VAL A 12 -3.53 -40.30 -1.11
C VAL A 12 -3.22 -38.78 -1.02
N VAL A 13 -3.64 -38.16 0.09
CA VAL A 13 -3.01 -37.05 0.87
C VAL A 13 -2.82 -35.65 0.23
N GLY A 14 -2.88 -34.62 1.11
CA GLY A 14 -2.67 -33.20 0.81
C GLY A 14 -3.98 -32.47 0.50
N VAL A 15 -4.63 -31.73 1.41
CA VAL A 15 -4.25 -31.21 2.74
C VAL A 15 -3.03 -30.30 2.71
N ALA A 16 -3.22 -29.07 2.23
CA ALA A 16 -2.71 -27.82 2.80
C ALA A 16 -3.26 -26.62 1.97
N SER A 17 -3.53 -25.51 2.65
CA SER A 17 -3.06 -24.15 2.32
C SER A 17 -2.74 -23.84 0.83
N LEU A 18 -3.36 -22.89 0.12
CA LEU A 18 -3.96 -21.60 0.50
C LEU A 18 -3.06 -20.77 1.44
N VAL A 19 -2.69 -19.54 1.04
CA VAL A 19 -1.82 -18.59 1.78
C VAL A 19 -0.31 -18.99 1.73
N SER A 20 0.67 -18.10 1.45
CA SER A 20 0.61 -16.65 1.14
C SER A 20 1.54 -16.17 -0.02
N ALA A 21 1.74 -14.85 -0.08
CA ALA A 21 2.15 -13.98 -1.19
C ALA A 21 3.61 -14.08 -1.71
N HIS A 22 3.84 -13.36 -2.82
CA HIS A 22 5.15 -12.90 -3.31
C HIS A 22 5.09 -11.36 -3.53
N PRO A 23 6.19 -10.61 -3.30
CA PRO A 23 6.21 -9.15 -3.39
C PRO A 23 6.30 -8.61 -4.83
N GLY A 24 5.82 -7.37 -5.07
CA GLY A 24 5.93 -6.72 -6.39
C GLY A 24 5.19 -5.38 -6.63
N HIS A 25 4.58 -4.76 -5.62
CA HIS A 25 3.91 -3.45 -5.75
C HIS A 25 4.91 -2.27 -5.66
N ASN A 26 4.57 -1.11 -6.25
CA ASN A 26 5.04 0.17 -5.70
C ASN A 26 4.08 0.55 -4.56
N VAL A 27 4.37 0.02 -3.37
CA VAL A 27 3.39 -0.09 -2.30
C VAL A 27 2.91 1.27 -1.76
N LYS A 28 3.72 2.34 -1.83
CA LYS A 28 3.54 3.50 -0.93
C LYS A 28 2.28 4.34 -1.14
N ALA A 29 1.95 4.76 -2.37
CA ALA A 29 0.76 5.61 -2.56
C ALA A 29 -0.55 4.80 -2.60
N GLU A 30 -0.48 3.53 -3.01
CA GLU A 30 -1.61 2.59 -2.92
C GLU A 30 -1.85 2.17 -1.46
N ALA A 31 -0.81 2.09 -0.64
CA ALA A 31 -0.93 1.98 0.81
C ALA A 31 -1.53 3.26 1.40
N ALA A 32 -1.13 4.46 0.97
CA ALA A 32 -1.75 5.72 1.42
C ALA A 32 -3.23 5.84 1.01
N GLU A 33 -3.61 5.34 -0.17
CA GLU A 33 -5.01 5.35 -0.65
C GLU A 33 -5.85 4.23 0.01
N ARG A 34 -5.28 3.03 0.24
CA ARG A 34 -5.91 2.00 1.11
C ARG A 34 -6.02 2.45 2.56
N ALA A 35 -5.03 3.15 3.08
CA ALA A 35 -5.03 3.75 4.40
C ALA A 35 -6.18 4.74 4.57
N ALA A 36 -6.35 5.67 3.64
CA ALA A 36 -7.48 6.60 3.64
C ALA A 36 -8.83 5.86 3.54
N ALA A 37 -8.91 4.79 2.73
CA ALA A 37 -10.12 3.97 2.61
C ALA A 37 -10.42 3.15 3.88
N LEU A 38 -9.43 2.50 4.48
CA LEU A 38 -9.55 1.77 5.75
C LEU A 38 -9.86 2.72 6.90
N LYS A 39 -9.25 3.90 6.95
CA LYS A 39 -9.67 4.99 7.84
C LYS A 39 -11.13 5.34 7.60
N SER A 40 -11.61 5.53 6.38
CA SER A 40 -13.04 5.86 6.14
C SER A 40 -14.04 4.81 6.66
N ILE A 41 -13.60 3.56 6.85
CA ILE A 41 -14.39 2.45 7.39
C ILE A 41 -14.19 2.30 8.92
N HIS A 42 -12.98 2.57 9.42
CA HIS A 42 -12.59 2.41 10.82
C HIS A 42 -12.49 3.71 11.64
N ALA A 43 -12.77 4.90 11.07
CA ALA A 43 -12.68 6.23 11.70
C ALA A 43 -13.75 6.50 12.78
N ARG A 44 -13.82 5.59 13.74
CA ARG A 44 -14.37 5.79 15.07
C ARG A 44 -13.22 6.23 15.97
N GLY A 45 -12.72 7.44 15.71
CA GLY A 45 -11.66 8.06 16.53
C GLY A 45 -12.05 8.12 18.00
N VAL A 46 -11.07 8.28 18.90
CA VAL A 46 -11.30 8.25 20.37
C VAL A 46 -12.40 9.24 20.78
N SER A 47 -12.58 10.37 20.09
CA SER A 47 -13.69 11.31 20.31
C SER A 47 -15.08 10.67 20.26
N GLN A 48 -15.32 9.66 19.42
CA GLN A 48 -16.59 8.90 19.36
C GLN A 48 -16.68 7.84 20.45
N CYS A 49 -15.55 7.19 20.79
CA CYS A 49 -15.48 6.23 21.89
C CYS A 49 -15.45 6.88 23.29
N SER A 50 -15.10 8.16 23.39
CA SER A 50 -14.83 8.92 24.63
C SER A 50 -15.93 8.73 25.68
N SER A 51 -17.18 9.02 25.31
CA SER A 51 -18.36 8.86 26.15
C SER A 51 -18.56 7.43 26.66
N ALA A 52 -18.18 6.42 25.89
CA ALA A 52 -18.24 5.02 26.29
C ALA A 52 -17.08 4.64 27.23
N LEU A 53 -15.86 5.17 27.01
CA LEU A 53 -14.68 4.95 27.84
C LEU A 53 -14.83 5.64 29.22
N GLN A 54 -15.31 6.89 29.22
CA GLN A 54 -15.68 7.66 30.42
C GLN A 54 -16.79 6.96 31.22
N ALA A 55 -17.88 6.53 30.56
CA ALA A 55 -18.96 5.80 31.23
C ALA A 55 -18.54 4.42 31.79
N ARG A 56 -17.43 3.85 31.30
CA ARG A 56 -16.79 2.62 31.82
C ARG A 56 -15.78 2.91 32.94
N GLY A 57 -15.47 4.18 33.20
CA GLY A 57 -14.53 4.62 34.23
C GLY A 57 -13.04 4.53 33.85
N LEU A 58 -12.72 4.17 32.60
CA LEU A 58 -11.34 3.92 32.15
C LEU A 58 -10.46 5.18 32.24
N GLU A 59 -11.02 6.34 31.89
CA GLU A 59 -10.37 7.65 32.03
C GLU A 59 -9.87 7.87 33.47
N LYS A 60 -10.68 7.53 34.48
CA LYS A 60 -10.31 7.66 35.89
C LYS A 60 -9.18 6.70 36.29
N SER A 61 -9.16 5.48 35.74
CA SER A 61 -8.01 4.58 35.89
C SER A 61 -6.75 5.16 35.24
N ASN A 62 -6.85 5.63 33.99
CA ASN A 62 -5.75 6.25 33.25
C ASN A 62 -5.13 7.42 34.03
N ILE A 63 -5.96 8.35 34.51
CA ILE A 63 -5.52 9.49 35.33
C ILE A 63 -4.78 8.99 36.60
N ALA A 64 -5.38 8.07 37.36
CA ALA A 64 -4.80 7.56 38.61
C ALA A 64 -3.55 6.68 38.40
N ARG A 65 -3.37 6.09 37.21
CA ARG A 65 -2.17 5.37 36.78
C ARG A 65 -1.06 6.36 36.42
N ARG A 66 -1.34 7.32 35.53
CA ARG A 66 -0.38 8.34 35.06
C ARG A 66 0.10 9.26 36.19
N GLU A 67 -0.79 9.65 37.11
CA GLU A 67 -0.42 10.39 38.33
C GLU A 67 0.60 9.63 39.18
N ARG A 68 0.35 8.34 39.44
CA ARG A 68 1.24 7.47 40.20
C ARG A 68 2.59 7.28 39.48
N THR A 69 2.56 7.10 38.16
CA THR A 69 3.76 6.99 37.33
C THR A 69 4.58 8.27 37.39
N LEU A 70 3.98 9.46 37.25
CA LEU A 70 4.67 10.75 37.42
C LEU A 70 5.37 10.87 38.78
N GLN A 71 4.66 10.54 39.86
CA GLN A 71 5.21 10.58 41.22
C GLN A 71 6.39 9.60 41.39
N GLN A 72 6.25 8.37 40.89
CA GLN A 72 7.29 7.34 40.95
C GLN A 72 8.52 7.69 40.10
N LEU A 73 8.33 8.23 38.90
CA LEU A 73 9.42 8.65 38.02
C LEU A 73 10.21 9.84 38.58
N ARG A 74 9.52 10.85 39.12
CA ARG A 74 10.16 11.97 39.81
C ARG A 74 10.96 11.51 41.03
N GLN A 75 10.45 10.55 41.79
CA GLN A 75 11.19 9.93 42.89
C GLN A 75 12.40 9.11 42.40
N LYS A 76 12.23 8.27 41.36
CA LYS A 76 13.27 7.45 40.73
C LYS A 76 14.44 8.29 40.21
N ARG A 77 14.13 9.50 39.70
CA ARG A 77 15.11 10.48 39.20
C ARG A 77 15.60 11.50 40.23
N GLY A 78 15.12 11.45 41.48
CA GLY A 78 15.56 12.35 42.56
C GLY A 78 15.16 13.81 42.40
N LEU A 79 14.11 14.09 41.61
CA LEU A 79 13.64 15.44 41.32
C LEU A 79 12.88 16.05 42.52
N ASP A 80 12.99 17.37 42.73
CA ASP A 80 12.32 18.04 43.83
C ASP A 80 10.79 17.91 43.69
N ALA A 81 10.11 17.53 44.78
CA ALA A 81 8.65 17.54 44.89
C ALA A 81 8.03 18.97 44.81
N ARG A 82 8.85 20.01 44.62
CA ARG A 82 8.45 21.39 44.36
C ARG A 82 8.85 21.93 42.98
N ALA A 83 9.61 21.17 42.18
CA ALA A 83 9.87 21.58 40.80
C ALA A 83 8.53 21.69 40.04
N PRO A 84 8.36 22.66 39.13
CA PRO A 84 7.13 22.81 38.35
C PRO A 84 6.86 21.58 37.47
N LEU A 85 5.72 21.60 36.79
CA LEU A 85 5.44 20.76 35.64
C LEU A 85 5.29 21.68 34.41
N THR A 86 5.49 21.11 33.23
CA THR A 86 5.02 21.67 31.96
C THR A 86 4.18 20.58 31.30
N ALA A 87 2.98 20.90 30.84
CA ALA A 87 2.08 19.97 30.17
C ALA A 87 1.74 20.44 28.74
N ARG A 88 1.29 19.51 27.91
CA ARG A 88 0.76 19.80 26.56
C ARG A 88 -0.49 20.69 26.63
N ASP A 89 -0.66 21.53 25.61
CA ASP A 89 -1.92 22.21 25.29
C ASP A 89 -2.69 21.39 24.25
N THR A 90 -3.98 21.12 24.49
CA THR A 90 -4.84 20.33 23.60
C THR A 90 -5.39 21.14 22.41
N SER A 91 -4.70 22.21 22.03
CA SER A 91 -5.05 23.10 20.91
C SER A 91 -4.83 22.42 19.54
N PRO A 92 -5.46 22.93 18.47
CA PRO A 92 -5.45 22.25 17.18
C PRO A 92 -4.08 22.12 16.50
N LEU A 93 -4.02 21.14 15.61
CA LEU A 93 -2.86 20.74 14.83
C LEU A 93 -2.20 21.95 14.12
N ASN A 94 -0.90 22.13 14.39
CA ASN A 94 -0.04 23.22 13.89
C ASN A 94 -0.17 24.62 14.56
N GLU A 95 -0.62 24.71 15.81
CA GLU A 95 -0.29 25.84 16.72
C GLU A 95 0.80 25.45 17.75
N THR A 96 1.10 26.31 18.73
CA THR A 96 2.07 26.01 19.80
C THR A 96 1.44 25.13 20.87
N HIS A 97 2.04 23.98 21.18
CA HIS A 97 1.46 22.95 22.06
C HIS A 97 2.03 22.97 23.49
N HIS A 98 2.88 23.95 23.83
CA HIS A 98 3.28 24.20 25.22
C HIS A 98 2.18 24.96 25.96
N SER A 99 1.55 24.32 26.96
CA SER A 99 0.44 24.94 27.68
C SER A 99 0.85 26.22 28.42
N SER A 100 0.01 27.26 28.29
CA SER A 100 0.16 28.51 29.03
C SER A 100 -0.30 28.43 30.50
N MET A 101 -0.71 27.24 30.97
CA MET A 101 -1.21 27.01 32.32
C MET A 101 -0.08 26.81 33.34
N ASP A 102 -0.17 27.52 34.47
CA ASP A 102 0.70 27.30 35.63
C ASP A 102 0.32 25.97 36.33
N VAL A 103 1.07 24.91 36.05
CA VAL A 103 0.80 23.54 36.52
C VAL A 103 1.92 22.98 37.41
N ASN A 104 1.53 22.24 38.43
CA ASN A 104 2.43 21.69 39.45
C ASN A 104 1.81 20.45 40.12
N LEU A 105 2.52 19.81 41.06
CA LEU A 105 2.07 18.59 41.74
C LEU A 105 0.82 18.76 42.65
N SER A 106 0.25 19.97 42.76
CA SER A 106 -1.05 20.22 43.40
C SER A 106 -2.18 20.59 42.41
N THR A 107 -1.89 20.61 41.10
CA THR A 107 -2.89 20.67 40.03
C THR A 107 -3.72 19.37 40.06
N ASP A 108 -5.02 19.46 39.78
CA ASP A 108 -5.89 18.27 39.74
C ASP A 108 -5.40 17.29 38.66
N PRO A 109 -5.20 15.99 38.96
CA PRO A 109 -4.73 15.02 37.98
C PRO A 109 -5.59 14.91 36.71
N SER A 110 -6.88 15.26 36.76
CA SER A 110 -7.72 15.32 35.55
C SER A 110 -7.32 16.44 34.58
N VAL A 111 -6.78 17.55 35.09
CA VAL A 111 -6.24 18.65 34.25
C VAL A 111 -4.89 18.28 33.62
N LEU A 112 -4.17 17.30 34.20
CA LEU A 112 -2.87 16.84 33.70
C LEU A 112 -2.94 15.60 32.81
N PHE A 113 -3.93 14.72 33.00
CA PHE A 113 -3.92 13.35 32.44
C PHE A 113 -5.22 12.89 31.76
N ALA A 114 -6.21 13.79 31.62
CA ALA A 114 -7.31 13.54 30.70
C ALA A 114 -6.79 13.40 29.26
N SER A 115 -7.65 12.91 28.37
CA SER A 115 -7.37 12.83 26.94
C SER A 115 -8.65 13.19 26.20
N GLU A 116 -8.67 14.37 25.58
CA GLU A 116 -9.80 14.83 24.77
C GLU A 116 -9.88 14.05 23.43
N GLY A 117 -8.80 13.38 23.00
CA GLY A 117 -8.87 12.51 21.84
C GLY A 117 -7.57 12.06 21.15
N SER A 118 -6.38 12.17 21.75
CA SER A 118 -5.13 11.61 21.18
C SER A 118 -5.34 10.14 20.79
N CYS A 119 -5.25 9.88 19.48
CA CYS A 119 -5.85 8.74 18.80
C CYS A 119 -5.03 8.39 17.55
N VAL A 120 -4.06 7.49 17.66
CA VAL A 120 -3.48 6.86 16.47
C VAL A 120 -4.49 5.87 15.92
N LEU A 121 -5.06 6.20 14.76
CA LEU A 121 -5.91 5.32 13.98
C LEU A 121 -5.35 5.24 12.56
N ALA A 122 -4.06 4.87 12.51
CA ALA A 122 -3.40 4.46 11.29
C ALA A 122 -4.24 3.30 10.68
N ALA A 123 -4.80 3.37 9.47
CA ALA A 123 -4.09 3.47 8.21
C ALA A 123 -2.84 2.59 8.18
N ASP A 124 -2.78 1.57 7.33
CA ASP A 124 -1.56 0.78 7.13
C ASP A 124 -0.50 1.53 6.29
N VAL A 125 -0.24 2.80 6.64
CA VAL A 125 0.83 3.66 6.10
C VAL A 125 2.19 3.22 6.60
N THR A 126 2.62 2.08 6.08
CA THR A 126 4.01 1.61 6.10
C THR A 126 4.62 1.48 7.50
N GLN A 127 4.60 0.23 7.97
CA GLN A 127 5.60 -0.43 8.82
C GLN A 127 7.03 0.18 8.77
N GLY A 128 7.46 0.65 7.61
CA GLY A 128 8.79 1.23 7.39
C GLY A 128 9.86 0.17 7.19
N PRO A 129 11.04 0.55 6.66
CA PRO A 129 12.09 -0.39 6.29
C PRO A 129 12.87 -0.97 7.50
N TYR A 130 12.39 -0.76 8.74
CA TYR A 130 13.17 -0.95 9.97
C TYR A 130 12.45 -1.77 11.06
N TYR A 131 11.32 -2.43 10.76
CA TYR A 131 10.74 -3.43 11.67
C TYR A 131 11.66 -4.65 11.76
N VAL A 132 11.91 -5.10 12.98
CA VAL A 132 12.65 -6.33 13.29
C VAL A 132 11.71 -7.21 14.09
N THR A 133 11.72 -8.52 13.85
CA THR A 133 10.87 -9.48 14.56
C THR A 133 11.71 -10.42 15.41
N GLY A 134 11.13 -10.96 16.48
CA GLY A 134 11.86 -11.66 17.53
C GLY A 134 12.33 -10.75 18.65
N GLU A 135 11.67 -9.60 18.80
CA GLU A 135 11.95 -8.62 19.84
C GLU A 135 11.87 -9.18 21.27
N LEU A 136 12.64 -8.55 22.15
CA LEU A 136 12.72 -8.89 23.56
C LEU A 136 11.50 -8.34 24.30
N ILE A 137 10.83 -9.19 25.11
CA ILE A 137 9.68 -8.78 25.91
C ILE A 137 10.17 -7.96 27.13
N ARG A 138 10.30 -6.64 26.95
CA ARG A 138 10.86 -5.71 27.95
C ARG A 138 10.21 -4.32 27.85
N SER A 139 10.00 -3.68 29.00
CA SER A 139 9.55 -2.28 29.06
C SER A 139 10.72 -1.30 28.90
N ALA A 140 11.86 -1.57 29.54
CA ALA A 140 13.06 -0.76 29.40
C ALA A 140 13.83 -1.15 28.13
N ILE A 141 13.85 -0.27 27.13
CA ILE A 141 14.41 -0.53 25.79
C ILE A 141 15.67 0.31 25.47
N ALA A 142 15.99 1.34 26.28
CA ALA A 142 17.09 2.28 25.98
C ALA A 142 18.50 1.65 25.94
N GLU A 143 18.72 0.54 26.64
CA GLU A 143 20.03 -0.11 26.80
C GLU A 143 21.13 0.88 27.24
N SER A 144 22.04 1.22 26.33
CA SER A 144 23.17 2.14 26.51
C SER A 144 23.04 3.45 25.73
N GLN A 145 21.90 3.69 25.06
CA GLN A 145 21.70 4.89 24.25
C GLN A 145 21.49 6.12 25.14
N GLU A 146 22.28 7.17 24.89
CA GLU A 146 22.15 8.46 25.58
C GLU A 146 21.08 9.34 24.91
N GLY A 147 20.29 10.05 25.72
CA GLY A 147 19.20 10.90 25.26
C GLY A 147 18.29 11.38 26.39
N VAL A 148 17.25 12.13 26.04
CA VAL A 148 16.21 12.61 26.96
C VAL A 148 15.33 11.42 27.36
N PRO A 149 15.25 11.01 28.65
CA PRO A 149 14.47 9.82 29.00
C PRO A 149 12.95 10.03 28.82
N LEU A 150 12.34 9.12 28.06
CA LEU A 150 10.93 9.11 27.67
C LEU A 150 10.22 7.91 28.29
N TYR A 151 9.05 8.14 28.86
CA TYR A 151 8.20 7.12 29.47
C TYR A 151 6.84 7.14 28.79
N LEU A 152 6.42 6.04 28.16
CA LEU A 152 5.20 6.01 27.34
C LEU A 152 4.14 5.04 27.85
N ASP A 153 2.92 5.55 28.04
CA ASP A 153 1.68 4.82 28.39
C ASP A 153 0.83 4.70 27.10
N VAL A 154 0.91 3.56 26.43
CA VAL A 154 0.18 3.28 25.17
C VAL A 154 -1.03 2.41 25.48
N GLN A 155 -2.23 2.90 25.18
CA GLN A 155 -3.48 2.17 25.43
C GLN A 155 -4.15 1.72 24.12
N LEU A 156 -4.31 0.42 23.93
CA LEU A 156 -5.01 -0.16 22.78
C LEU A 156 -6.52 -0.20 23.02
N ILE A 157 -7.28 0.38 22.10
CA ILE A 157 -8.75 0.40 22.10
C ILE A 157 -9.29 -0.25 20.81
N ASP A 158 -10.21 -1.20 20.95
CA ASP A 158 -10.91 -1.81 19.83
C ASP A 158 -11.94 -0.84 19.23
N SER A 159 -11.77 -0.52 17.94
CA SER A 159 -12.59 0.42 17.16
C SER A 159 -14.06 0.00 17.08
N THR A 160 -14.33 -1.31 17.15
CA THR A 160 -15.68 -1.85 16.97
C THR A 160 -16.54 -1.78 18.24
N THR A 161 -15.94 -1.97 19.43
CA THR A 161 -16.64 -2.01 20.73
C THR A 161 -16.27 -0.89 21.72
N CYS A 162 -15.29 -0.05 21.36
CA CYS A 162 -14.71 1.00 22.20
C CYS A 162 -14.17 0.47 23.55
N LYS A 163 -13.62 -0.75 23.58
CA LYS A 163 -13.07 -1.39 24.79
C LYS A 163 -11.55 -1.42 24.74
N PRO A 164 -10.86 -1.43 25.90
CA PRO A 164 -9.47 -1.86 25.97
C PRO A 164 -9.24 -3.22 25.32
N VAL A 165 -8.06 -3.40 24.72
CA VAL A 165 -7.61 -4.65 24.12
C VAL A 165 -6.51 -5.28 25.00
N PRO A 166 -6.86 -6.13 25.98
CA PRO A 166 -5.90 -6.77 26.86
C PRO A 166 -5.21 -7.97 26.21
N GLU A 167 -4.09 -8.39 26.78
CA GLU A 167 -3.34 -9.60 26.39
C GLU A 167 -2.82 -9.61 24.93
N VAL A 168 -2.72 -8.45 24.26
CA VAL A 168 -2.10 -8.26 22.95
C VAL A 168 -0.63 -7.87 23.12
N TYR A 169 0.25 -8.38 22.26
CA TYR A 169 1.63 -7.91 22.21
C TYR A 169 1.76 -6.71 21.27
N LEU A 170 2.42 -5.66 21.77
CA LEU A 170 2.73 -4.42 21.08
C LEU A 170 4.25 -4.30 20.92
N ASP A 171 4.71 -4.26 19.66
CA ASP A 171 6.06 -3.86 19.28
C ASP A 171 6.18 -2.34 19.28
N PHE A 172 7.34 -1.86 19.69
CA PHE A 172 7.65 -0.45 19.85
C PHE A 172 9.11 -0.21 19.45
N TRP A 173 9.35 0.61 18.41
CA TRP A 173 10.71 0.91 17.97
C TRP A 173 10.91 2.31 17.38
N HIS A 174 12.10 2.86 17.59
CA HIS A 174 12.53 4.13 17.01
C HIS A 174 14.05 4.22 16.87
N CYS A 175 14.54 5.25 16.18
CA CYS A 175 15.96 5.56 16.11
C CYS A 175 16.48 6.20 17.39
N ASN A 176 17.80 6.10 17.61
CA ASN A 176 18.49 6.86 18.64
C ASN A 176 18.60 8.36 18.29
N ALA A 177 19.17 9.14 19.21
CA ALA A 177 19.32 10.59 19.06
C ALA A 177 20.07 11.04 17.78
N THR A 178 20.93 10.18 17.21
CA THR A 178 21.67 10.44 15.96
C THR A 178 20.98 9.89 14.70
N GLY A 179 19.74 9.39 14.82
CA GLY A 179 18.93 8.92 13.70
C GLY A 179 19.26 7.50 13.21
N VAL A 180 19.84 6.66 14.07
CA VAL A 180 20.18 5.25 13.76
C VAL A 180 19.22 4.29 14.45
N TYR A 181 18.64 3.36 13.68
CA TYR A 181 17.92 2.20 14.18
C TYR A 181 18.89 1.03 14.43
N SER A 182 18.75 0.37 15.57
CA SER A 182 19.38 -0.93 15.86
C SER A 182 18.87 -2.05 14.95
N GLY A 183 19.54 -3.20 14.94
CA GLY A 183 19.08 -4.43 14.28
C GLY A 183 18.98 -4.35 12.74
N ILE A 184 19.58 -3.33 12.12
CA ILE A 184 19.41 -3.02 10.69
C ILE A 184 20.74 -2.58 10.08
N ILE A 185 21.17 -3.25 9.02
CA ILE A 185 22.18 -2.74 8.09
C ILE A 185 21.43 -2.24 6.86
N ALA A 186 21.47 -0.93 6.59
CA ALA A 186 20.78 -0.33 5.44
C ALA A 186 21.42 1.00 5.03
N SER A 187 21.37 1.32 3.74
CA SER A 187 21.75 2.65 3.26
C SER A 187 20.81 3.71 3.85
N GLY A 188 21.39 4.76 4.42
CA GLY A 188 20.66 5.80 5.17
C GLY A 188 20.41 5.50 6.65
N ASN A 189 20.65 4.27 7.13
CA ASN A 189 20.58 3.94 8.56
C ASN A 189 21.97 4.06 9.22
N GLY A 190 22.42 5.29 9.47
CA GLY A 190 23.73 5.56 10.07
C GLY A 190 24.89 5.07 9.19
N ASN A 191 25.83 4.31 9.78
CA ASN A 191 26.95 3.73 9.05
C ASN A 191 26.61 2.34 8.49
N SER A 192 26.31 2.26 7.19
CA SER A 192 26.01 0.99 6.52
C SER A 192 27.19 0.00 6.45
N ASP A 193 28.43 0.45 6.72
CA ASP A 193 29.59 -0.43 6.80
C ASP A 193 29.73 -1.09 8.20
N ASP A 194 28.91 -0.69 9.19
CA ASP A 194 28.90 -1.30 10.52
C ASP A 194 28.02 -2.57 10.55
N ALA A 195 28.63 -3.67 10.10
CA ALA A 195 28.01 -4.99 10.15
C ALA A 195 27.66 -5.48 11.58
N SER A 196 28.14 -4.82 12.66
CA SER A 196 27.76 -5.20 14.03
C SER A 196 26.40 -4.65 14.46
N ASN A 197 25.85 -3.67 13.74
CA ASN A 197 24.55 -3.09 14.09
C ASN A 197 23.39 -4.10 13.99
N ILE A 198 23.53 -5.17 13.20
CA ILE A 198 22.51 -6.23 13.05
C ILE A 198 22.23 -6.99 14.36
N ASP A 199 23.23 -7.14 15.22
CA ASP A 199 23.10 -7.85 16.51
C ASP A 199 22.60 -6.96 17.66
N THR A 200 22.40 -5.66 17.41
CA THR A 200 21.94 -4.70 18.42
C THR A 200 20.41 -4.68 18.51
N THR A 201 19.85 -4.44 19.70
CA THR A 201 18.40 -4.35 19.91
C THR A 201 17.94 -3.04 20.58
N PHE A 202 18.84 -2.08 20.83
CA PHE A 202 18.52 -0.84 21.53
C PHE A 202 17.31 -0.10 20.92
N LEU A 203 16.48 0.50 21.76
CA LEU A 203 15.27 1.25 21.37
C LEU A 203 14.24 0.41 20.60
N ARG A 204 14.24 -0.90 20.86
CA ARG A 204 13.24 -1.88 20.43
C ARG A 204 12.79 -2.72 21.60
N GLY A 205 11.52 -3.10 21.61
CA GLY A 205 11.02 -4.10 22.55
C GLY A 205 9.53 -4.34 22.42
N LEU A 206 9.11 -5.48 22.96
CA LEU A 206 7.73 -5.95 22.96
C LEU A 206 7.13 -5.84 24.36
N GLN A 207 5.88 -5.39 24.48
CA GLN A 207 5.11 -5.45 25.73
C GLN A 207 3.72 -6.05 25.51
N LYS A 208 3.26 -6.84 26.48
CA LYS A 208 1.88 -7.35 26.49
C LYS A 208 0.98 -6.32 27.17
N THR A 209 -0.18 -6.02 26.59
CA THR A 209 -1.16 -5.13 27.20
C THR A 209 -1.82 -5.76 28.44
N ASP A 210 -1.98 -4.94 29.48
CA ASP A 210 -2.64 -5.34 30.73
C ASP A 210 -4.18 -5.39 30.61
N SER A 211 -4.89 -5.62 31.73
CA SER A 211 -6.36 -5.67 31.74
C SER A 211 -7.05 -4.33 31.43
N GLU A 212 -6.32 -3.22 31.38
CA GLU A 212 -6.80 -1.91 30.93
C GLU A 212 -6.32 -1.59 29.49
N GLY A 213 -5.76 -2.58 28.77
CA GLY A 213 -5.29 -2.46 27.40
C GLY A 213 -3.96 -1.71 27.27
N VAL A 214 -3.18 -1.60 28.35
CA VAL A 214 -2.02 -0.71 28.43
C VAL A 214 -0.71 -1.47 28.32
N ALA A 215 0.17 -0.98 27.44
CA ALA A 215 1.59 -1.33 27.39
C ALA A 215 2.42 -0.10 27.83
N PHE A 216 3.52 -0.33 28.55
CA PHE A 216 4.35 0.73 29.12
C PHE A 216 5.83 0.55 28.83
N PHE A 217 6.49 1.61 28.35
CA PHE A 217 7.89 1.59 27.93
C PHE A 217 8.74 2.65 28.66
N GLU A 218 9.99 2.31 28.96
CA GLU A 218 11.05 3.24 29.37
C GLU A 218 12.11 3.31 28.26
N SER A 219 12.23 4.47 27.61
CA SER A 219 13.14 4.71 26.47
C SER A 219 13.87 6.06 26.60
N ILE A 220 14.52 6.49 25.53
CA ILE A 220 14.83 7.92 25.28
C ILE A 220 13.85 8.49 24.25
N PHE A 221 13.78 9.80 24.13
CA PHE A 221 13.08 10.49 23.04
C PHE A 221 13.78 10.15 21.72
N PRO A 222 13.05 9.82 20.64
CA PRO A 222 13.63 9.52 19.34
C PRO A 222 14.41 10.71 18.76
N GLY A 223 15.51 10.44 18.05
CA GLY A 223 16.17 11.45 17.24
C GLY A 223 15.47 11.67 15.90
N HIS A 224 16.01 12.60 15.10
CA HIS A 224 15.62 12.77 13.71
C HIS A 224 16.57 12.04 12.75
N TYR A 225 16.04 11.70 11.57
CA TYR A 225 16.81 11.24 10.41
C TYR A 225 16.23 11.86 9.14
N THR A 226 17.02 11.95 8.08
CA THR A 226 16.63 12.75 6.90
C THR A 226 15.28 12.35 6.28
N SER A 227 14.55 13.36 5.80
CA SER A 227 13.24 13.23 5.13
C SER A 227 12.06 12.76 6.01
N ARG A 228 12.23 12.66 7.34
CA ARG A 228 11.16 12.28 8.29
C ARG A 228 11.12 13.18 9.52
N ALA A 229 9.92 13.56 9.94
CA ALA A 229 9.65 14.15 11.25
C ALA A 229 9.93 13.13 12.37
N THR A 230 10.15 13.62 13.59
CA THR A 230 10.48 12.77 14.74
C THR A 230 9.26 11.93 15.19
N HIS A 231 9.40 10.61 15.20
CA HIS A 231 8.31 9.65 15.43
C HIS A 231 8.79 8.35 16.11
N ILE A 232 7.82 7.57 16.60
CA ILE A 232 7.99 6.18 17.06
C ILE A 232 7.06 5.28 16.25
N HIS A 233 7.51 4.09 15.88
CA HIS A 233 6.67 3.06 15.26
C HIS A 233 6.02 2.14 16.32
N VAL A 234 4.79 1.70 16.02
CA VAL A 234 4.05 0.70 16.79
C VAL A 234 3.44 -0.37 15.88
N LEU A 235 3.40 -1.61 16.36
CA LEU A 235 2.78 -2.74 15.68
C LEU A 235 2.13 -3.69 16.69
N THR A 236 0.86 -4.07 16.48
CA THR A 236 0.15 -5.02 17.36
C THR A 236 0.04 -6.40 16.73
N HIS A 237 0.31 -7.45 17.50
CA HIS A 237 0.12 -8.85 17.08
C HIS A 237 -1.33 -9.32 17.25
N PRO A 238 -1.80 -10.31 16.45
CA PRO A 238 -3.16 -10.84 16.57
C PRO A 238 -3.51 -11.43 17.95
N ILE A 239 -4.77 -11.23 18.36
CA ILE A 239 -5.28 -11.66 19.66
C ILE A 239 -5.19 -13.18 19.85
N ASN A 240 -4.57 -13.60 20.95
CA ASN A 240 -4.36 -15.00 21.37
C ASN A 240 -3.42 -15.84 20.50
N GLU A 241 -2.80 -15.29 19.45
CA GLU A 241 -1.95 -16.08 18.54
C GLU A 241 -0.46 -16.05 18.93
N THR A 242 0.01 -14.94 19.50
CA THR A 242 1.40 -14.78 19.95
C THR A 242 1.75 -15.76 21.09
N THR A 243 2.63 -16.72 20.82
CA THR A 243 3.23 -17.58 21.84
C THR A 243 4.62 -17.07 22.23
N VAL A 244 4.97 -17.15 23.53
CA VAL A 244 6.27 -16.70 24.07
C VAL A 244 7.28 -17.84 24.10
N ASN A 245 8.48 -17.58 23.56
CA ASN A 245 9.64 -18.45 23.72
C ASN A 245 10.24 -18.26 25.12
N GLN A 246 9.89 -19.16 26.05
CA GLN A 246 10.31 -19.06 27.46
C GLN A 246 11.84 -19.16 27.69
N ASN A 247 12.61 -19.59 26.70
CA ASN A 247 14.07 -19.76 26.80
C ASN A 247 14.84 -18.45 26.69
N ASN A 248 14.35 -17.50 25.88
CA ASN A 248 15.03 -16.25 25.52
C ASN A 248 14.14 -15.00 25.65
N ASN A 249 12.87 -15.17 26.07
CA ASN A 249 11.92 -14.07 26.30
C ASN A 249 11.59 -13.25 25.03
N THR A 250 11.57 -13.94 23.87
CA THR A 250 11.04 -13.43 22.59
C THR A 250 9.72 -14.12 22.23
N ILE A 251 9.19 -13.84 21.04
CA ILE A 251 7.96 -14.47 20.51
C ILE A 251 8.24 -15.52 19.43
N SER A 252 7.33 -16.50 19.31
CA SER A 252 7.29 -17.45 18.21
C SER A 252 6.77 -16.82 16.92
N GLY A 253 6.98 -17.48 15.78
CA GLY A 253 6.35 -17.06 14.51
C GLY A 253 7.15 -16.03 13.71
N LEU A 254 8.43 -15.79 14.06
CA LEU A 254 9.34 -14.82 13.42
C LEU A 254 9.15 -14.69 11.89
N TYR A 255 9.28 -15.81 11.17
CA TYR A 255 9.23 -15.89 9.70
C TYR A 255 7.82 -15.77 9.08
N THR A 256 6.79 -15.70 9.92
CA THR A 256 5.38 -15.54 9.60
C THR A 256 4.80 -14.56 10.62
N SER A 257 5.31 -13.33 10.62
CA SER A 257 4.81 -12.28 11.50
C SER A 257 3.48 -11.77 10.95
N HIS A 258 2.47 -11.69 11.81
CA HIS A 258 1.13 -11.18 11.50
C HIS A 258 0.86 -9.92 12.33
N THR A 259 -0.08 -9.08 11.89
CA THR A 259 -0.48 -7.87 12.61
C THR A 259 -1.95 -7.50 12.45
N SER A 260 -2.52 -6.93 13.51
CA SER A 260 -3.87 -6.32 13.53
C SER A 260 -3.84 -4.78 13.45
N HIS A 261 -2.66 -4.16 13.50
CA HIS A 261 -2.49 -2.70 13.38
C HIS A 261 -1.01 -2.33 13.28
N VAL A 262 -0.68 -1.44 12.34
CA VAL A 262 0.64 -0.81 12.21
C VAL A 262 0.46 0.70 12.18
N GLY A 263 1.19 1.43 13.01
CA GLY A 263 1.02 2.88 13.14
C GLY A 263 2.30 3.63 13.54
N GLN A 264 2.19 4.96 13.54
CA GLN A 264 3.26 5.88 13.94
C GLN A 264 2.72 6.90 14.94
N ILE A 265 3.51 7.16 15.98
CA ILE A 265 3.25 8.10 17.07
C ILE A 265 4.19 9.29 16.89
N PHE A 266 3.66 10.51 16.94
CA PHE A 266 4.41 11.74 16.68
C PHE A 266 4.47 12.66 17.91
N PHE A 267 5.34 13.68 17.82
CA PHE A 267 5.51 14.73 18.83
C PHE A 267 5.29 16.09 18.17
N ASP A 268 4.76 17.08 18.90
CA ASP A 268 4.62 18.44 18.39
C ASP A 268 5.96 19.13 18.16
N GLN A 269 5.96 20.18 17.34
CA GLN A 269 7.19 20.84 16.92
C GLN A 269 7.88 21.61 18.06
N ASP A 270 7.16 22.05 19.08
CA ASP A 270 7.75 22.72 20.25
C ASP A 270 8.55 21.70 21.08
N LEU A 271 7.94 20.53 21.37
CA LEU A 271 8.60 19.43 22.08
C LEU A 271 9.83 18.91 21.34
N ILE A 272 9.74 18.70 20.03
CA ILE A 272 10.89 18.33 19.19
C ILE A 272 11.98 19.38 19.32
N SER A 273 11.66 20.66 19.12
CA SER A 273 12.64 21.76 19.18
C SER A 273 13.28 21.91 20.57
N ALA A 274 12.56 21.57 21.64
CA ALA A 274 13.08 21.55 23.00
C ALA A 274 14.08 20.41 23.25
N VAL A 275 13.88 19.24 22.65
CA VAL A 275 14.80 18.08 22.76
C VAL A 275 16.02 18.24 21.83
N GLU A 276 15.82 18.69 20.60
CA GLU A 276 16.90 18.96 19.62
C GLU A 276 17.90 20.03 20.14
N ALA A 277 17.48 20.88 21.08
CA ALA A 277 18.37 21.82 21.78
C ALA A 277 19.23 21.18 22.89
N THR A 278 19.18 19.86 23.10
CA THR A 278 19.93 19.13 24.13
C THR A 278 20.90 18.12 23.54
N GLU A 279 22.01 17.83 24.23
CA GLU A 279 22.92 16.76 23.82
C GLU A 279 22.31 15.38 24.15
N PRO A 280 22.52 14.35 23.31
CA PRO A 280 23.35 14.34 22.10
C PRO A 280 22.61 14.75 20.80
N TYR A 281 21.33 15.13 20.86
CA TYR A 281 20.54 15.54 19.69
C TYR A 281 21.12 16.77 18.99
N ALA A 282 21.58 17.77 19.76
CA ALA A 282 22.26 18.96 19.26
C ALA A 282 23.58 18.69 18.51
N SER A 283 24.15 17.48 18.67
CA SER A 283 25.31 16.99 17.92
C SER A 283 24.94 16.17 16.67
N ASN A 284 23.66 15.91 16.41
CA ASN A 284 23.20 15.27 15.17
C ASN A 284 23.32 16.26 14.01
N THR A 285 23.96 15.83 12.91
CA THR A 285 24.24 16.67 11.75
C THR A 285 23.40 16.28 10.52
N GLN A 286 22.30 15.56 10.70
CA GLN A 286 21.32 15.29 9.66
C GLN A 286 20.40 16.51 9.43
N ASP A 287 19.74 16.56 8.27
CA ASP A 287 18.72 17.58 8.00
C ASP A 287 17.42 17.22 8.75
N LEU A 288 17.14 17.92 9.85
CA LEU A 288 15.88 17.84 10.60
C LEU A 288 14.71 18.23 9.69
N THR A 289 13.81 17.28 9.45
CA THR A 289 12.54 17.53 8.76
C THR A 289 11.49 17.94 9.79
N VAL A 290 10.96 19.16 9.68
CA VAL A 290 9.91 19.65 10.58
C VAL A 290 8.56 18.99 10.29
N ASN A 291 7.66 18.96 11.27
CA ASN A 291 6.35 18.31 11.16
C ASN A 291 5.52 18.78 9.96
N ALA A 292 5.64 20.06 9.58
CA ALA A 292 4.92 20.64 8.44
C ALA A 292 5.45 20.19 7.06
N ASP A 293 6.64 19.58 7.00
CA ASP A 293 7.30 19.10 5.78
C ASP A 293 7.27 17.56 5.65
N ASP A 294 6.85 16.81 6.68
CA ASP A 294 6.73 15.35 6.61
C ASP A 294 5.41 14.92 5.94
N SER A 295 5.55 14.23 4.80
CA SER A 295 4.43 13.75 3.98
C SER A 295 3.62 12.58 4.57
N ILE A 296 4.19 11.80 5.49
CA ILE A 296 3.50 10.71 6.21
C ILE A 296 2.68 11.30 7.36
N LEU A 297 3.25 12.23 8.13
CA LEU A 297 2.50 12.98 9.14
C LEU A 297 1.35 13.76 8.49
N SER A 298 1.60 14.39 7.34
CA SER A 298 0.53 15.03 6.55
C SER A 298 -0.63 14.05 6.21
N GLN A 299 -0.31 12.83 5.77
CA GLN A 299 -1.31 11.78 5.49
C GLN A 299 -2.03 11.29 6.76
N GLU A 300 -1.37 11.31 7.92
CA GLU A 300 -2.02 10.96 9.17
C GLU A 300 -3.04 12.01 9.62
N LEU A 301 -2.68 13.30 9.49
CA LEU A 301 -3.48 14.45 9.89
C LEU A 301 -4.70 14.73 8.98
N GLU A 302 -4.69 14.27 7.72
CA GLU A 302 -5.79 14.45 6.74
C GLU A 302 -7.11 13.71 7.10
N SER A 303 -7.26 13.20 8.34
CA SER A 303 -8.14 12.07 8.66
C SER A 303 -8.99 12.20 9.94
N ASP A 304 -9.21 13.41 10.47
CA ASP A 304 -9.87 13.65 11.79
C ASP A 304 -9.22 12.86 12.95
N ILE A 305 -7.89 12.76 12.90
CA ILE A 305 -7.05 11.92 13.76
C ILE A 305 -5.94 12.78 14.36
N ASP A 306 -5.70 12.62 15.67
CA ASP A 306 -4.58 13.25 16.38
C ASP A 306 -3.52 12.19 16.70
N PRO A 307 -2.44 12.09 15.88
CA PRO A 307 -1.40 11.10 16.06
C PRO A 307 -0.30 11.56 17.05
N PHE A 308 -0.47 12.72 17.68
CA PHE A 308 0.50 13.26 18.62
C PHE A 308 0.30 12.71 20.03
N VAL A 309 1.40 12.57 20.78
CA VAL A 309 1.34 12.23 22.21
C VAL A 309 0.86 13.41 23.06
N GLU A 310 0.04 13.10 24.06
CA GLU A 310 -0.13 13.93 25.25
C GLU A 310 1.10 13.76 26.15
N TYR A 311 1.52 14.81 26.87
CA TYR A 311 2.71 14.71 27.72
C TYR A 311 2.78 15.70 28.88
N VAL A 312 3.63 15.35 29.85
CA VAL A 312 4.08 16.22 30.94
C VAL A 312 5.60 16.05 31.16
N TYR A 313 6.30 17.16 31.37
CA TYR A 313 7.70 17.13 31.81
C TYR A 313 7.78 16.62 33.25
N LEU A 314 8.72 15.72 33.52
CA LEU A 314 8.99 15.23 34.87
C LEU A 314 9.59 16.32 35.77
N GLY A 315 10.22 17.36 35.20
CA GLY A 315 10.82 18.47 35.94
C GLY A 315 10.77 19.79 35.18
N LYS A 316 11.84 20.59 35.25
CA LYS A 316 11.87 21.99 34.78
C LYS A 316 11.95 22.14 33.25
N ASP A 317 12.51 21.13 32.59
CA ASP A 317 12.68 21.04 31.13
C ASP A 317 12.82 19.56 30.73
N VAL A 318 12.91 19.30 29.42
CA VAL A 318 12.97 17.94 28.86
C VAL A 318 14.12 17.09 29.40
N SER A 319 15.23 17.66 29.88
CA SER A 319 16.36 16.87 30.40
C SER A 319 16.00 16.13 31.69
N ASP A 320 15.06 16.66 32.49
CA ASP A 320 14.48 15.96 33.65
C ASP A 320 13.56 14.79 33.25
N GLY A 321 13.24 14.66 31.96
CA GLY A 321 12.51 13.56 31.32
C GLY A 321 11.06 13.88 30.99
N ILE A 322 10.43 13.05 30.17
CA ILE A 322 9.08 13.22 29.65
C ILE A 322 8.24 11.99 30.02
N LEU A 323 7.07 12.19 30.64
CA LEU A 323 6.01 11.18 30.71
C LEU A 323 4.96 11.55 29.67
N ALA A 324 4.69 10.64 28.74
CA ALA A 324 3.76 10.86 27.63
C ALA A 324 2.81 9.66 27.44
N TRP A 325 1.67 9.90 26.80
CA TRP A 325 0.62 8.91 26.61
C TRP A 325 -0.16 9.12 25.32
N VAL A 326 -0.73 8.03 24.81
CA VAL A 326 -1.50 7.99 23.56
C VAL A 326 -2.48 6.82 23.62
N SER A 327 -3.66 6.99 23.02
CA SER A 327 -4.55 5.86 22.74
C SER A 327 -4.40 5.46 21.27
N VAL A 328 -4.29 4.17 21.01
CA VAL A 328 -4.25 3.59 19.66
C VAL A 328 -5.58 2.89 19.42
N VAL A 329 -6.25 3.21 18.32
CA VAL A 329 -7.52 2.60 17.93
C VAL A 329 -7.26 1.62 16.78
N MET A 330 -7.57 0.35 17.01
CA MET A 330 -7.32 -0.77 16.09
C MET A 330 -8.61 -1.52 15.80
N ASP A 331 -8.72 -2.22 14.66
CA ASP A 331 -9.70 -3.31 14.57
C ASP A 331 -9.07 -4.60 15.11
N ALA A 332 -9.62 -5.12 16.19
CA ALA A 332 -9.09 -6.30 16.87
C ALA A 332 -9.45 -7.63 16.17
N SER A 333 -10.04 -7.56 14.97
CA SER A 333 -10.30 -8.70 14.08
C SER A 333 -9.53 -8.65 12.76
N GLU A 334 -8.70 -7.63 12.53
CA GLU A 334 -7.76 -7.58 11.41
C GLU A 334 -6.58 -8.55 11.66
N ASP A 335 -6.15 -9.23 10.59
CA ASP A 335 -5.02 -10.16 10.59
C ASP A 335 -4.38 -10.15 9.20
N SER A 336 -3.27 -9.41 9.09
CA SER A 336 -2.53 -9.20 7.84
C SER A 336 -1.05 -9.60 7.96
N ASP A 337 -0.51 -10.21 6.90
CA ASP A 337 0.91 -10.57 6.78
C ASP A 337 1.82 -9.33 6.88
N VAL A 338 2.87 -9.36 7.72
CA VAL A 338 3.87 -8.28 7.81
C VAL A 338 5.29 -8.79 7.54
N THR A 339 6.04 -8.07 6.68
CA THR A 339 7.36 -8.51 6.19
C THR A 339 8.50 -7.80 6.95
N PRO A 340 9.17 -8.42 7.93
CA PRO A 340 10.25 -7.79 8.69
C PRO A 340 11.46 -7.47 7.81
N ALA A 341 12.25 -6.46 8.20
CA ALA A 341 13.49 -6.09 7.52
C ALA A 341 14.70 -6.92 7.99
N ALA A 342 14.69 -7.32 9.27
CA ALA A 342 15.63 -8.29 9.84
C ALA A 342 14.92 -9.16 10.90
N TYR A 343 15.58 -10.23 11.30
CA TYR A 343 15.13 -11.14 12.36
C TYR A 343 16.14 -11.13 13.51
N TYR A 344 15.66 -11.22 14.74
CA TYR A 344 16.49 -11.45 15.93
C TYR A 344 16.21 -12.83 16.52
N THR A 345 17.26 -13.62 16.77
CA THR A 345 17.15 -15.02 17.22
C THR A 345 18.17 -15.34 18.32
N GLU A 346 18.14 -16.58 18.82
CA GLU A 346 19.16 -17.09 19.75
C GLU A 346 20.57 -17.20 19.14
N GLU A 347 20.71 -17.12 17.80
CA GLU A 347 22.01 -17.12 17.10
C GLU A 347 22.52 -15.70 16.77
N GLY A 348 21.71 -14.66 17.01
CA GLY A 348 22.00 -13.26 16.65
C GLY A 348 20.96 -12.66 15.69
N GLY A 349 21.33 -11.51 15.10
CA GLY A 349 20.51 -10.81 14.11
C GLY A 349 20.90 -11.13 12.66
N PHE A 350 19.94 -11.13 11.74
CA PHE A 350 20.20 -11.30 10.30
C PHE A 350 19.17 -10.59 9.41
N GLU A 351 19.64 -10.03 8.29
CA GLU A 351 18.82 -9.38 7.27
C GLU A 351 17.77 -10.34 6.70
N ASN A 352 16.56 -9.83 6.46
CA ASN A 352 15.58 -10.53 5.63
C ASN A 352 15.84 -10.21 4.15
N GLU A 353 16.45 -11.14 3.41
CA GLU A 353 16.66 -11.01 1.96
C GLU A 353 15.36 -10.68 1.19
N SER A 354 14.21 -11.13 1.71
CA SER A 354 12.89 -10.88 1.08
C SER A 354 12.30 -9.50 1.38
N SER A 355 12.93 -8.69 2.24
CA SER A 355 12.48 -7.31 2.54
C SER A 355 12.84 -6.29 1.45
N GLY A 356 13.78 -6.63 0.56
CA GLY A 356 14.25 -5.75 -0.51
C GLY A 356 15.18 -4.61 -0.07
N GLY A 357 15.69 -4.63 1.17
CA GLY A 357 16.50 -3.53 1.74
C GLY A 357 17.97 -3.45 1.30
N SER A 358 18.56 -4.52 0.79
CA SER A 358 20.02 -4.63 0.65
C SER A 358 20.53 -4.12 -0.72
N MET A 359 21.41 -3.10 -0.71
CA MET A 359 22.04 -2.48 -1.88
C MET A 359 23.56 -2.43 -1.71
N GLY A 360 24.24 -3.54 -2.05
CA GLY A 360 25.71 -3.67 -1.98
C GLY A 360 26.30 -4.24 -3.29
N GLY A 361 27.35 -3.61 -3.82
CA GLY A 361 27.94 -3.95 -5.13
C GLY A 361 29.34 -4.54 -5.08
N GLY A 362 29.75 -5.26 -6.13
CA GLY A 362 31.10 -5.82 -6.26
C GLY A 362 31.52 -6.08 -7.71
N SER A 363 32.75 -5.71 -8.07
CA SER A 363 33.32 -5.86 -9.43
C SER A 363 34.23 -7.10 -9.56
N ALA A 364 34.27 -7.70 -10.74
CA ALA A 364 35.11 -8.86 -11.12
C ALA A 364 36.35 -8.42 -11.95
N PRO A 365 37.20 -9.29 -12.57
CA PRO A 365 37.26 -10.77 -12.54
C PRO A 365 38.70 -11.37 -12.44
N SER A 366 38.84 -12.72 -12.41
CA SER A 366 39.69 -13.54 -13.34
C SER A 366 40.13 -14.92 -12.77
N GLY A 367 40.28 -15.94 -13.64
CA GLY A 367 40.92 -17.24 -13.32
C GLY A 367 40.10 -18.50 -13.71
N ALA A 368 40.70 -19.48 -14.39
CA ALA A 368 40.03 -20.66 -14.99
C ALA A 368 41.06 -21.80 -15.18
N MET A 369 40.76 -23.09 -15.36
CA MET A 369 39.56 -23.97 -15.44
C MET A 369 40.07 -25.41 -15.04
N PRO A 370 39.60 -26.63 -15.46
CA PRO A 370 38.46 -27.04 -16.32
C PRO A 370 37.58 -28.25 -15.84
N THR A 371 36.29 -28.26 -16.25
CA THR A 371 35.48 -29.44 -16.69
C THR A 371 35.15 -30.65 -15.75
N PRO A 372 34.05 -31.40 -15.99
CA PRO A 372 32.72 -30.99 -16.49
C PRO A 372 31.49 -31.78 -15.92
N ILE A 373 30.26 -31.37 -16.31
CA ILE A 373 28.94 -32.07 -16.16
C ILE A 373 28.36 -32.03 -14.71
N ASN A 374 27.10 -31.62 -14.44
CA ASN A 374 25.87 -31.66 -15.25
C ASN A 374 24.92 -30.43 -15.11
N THR A 375 23.90 -30.36 -15.99
CA THR A 375 22.60 -29.63 -15.89
C THR A 375 22.54 -28.09 -15.67
N LYS A 376 22.48 -27.35 -16.80
CA LYS A 376 21.60 -26.20 -17.19
C LYS A 376 21.40 -24.92 -16.32
N PRO A 377 20.98 -23.76 -16.92
CA PRO A 377 21.46 -22.44 -16.48
C PRO A 377 20.38 -21.33 -16.30
N SER A 378 20.84 -20.07 -16.26
CA SER A 378 20.24 -18.83 -15.77
C SER A 378 19.46 -17.94 -16.78
N SER A 379 19.08 -16.74 -16.32
CA SER A 379 18.35 -15.64 -16.97
C SER A 379 19.26 -14.50 -17.54
N LEU A 380 18.60 -13.44 -18.05
CA LEU A 380 19.06 -12.18 -18.68
C LEU A 380 17.95 -11.11 -18.42
N GLU A 381 18.05 -9.78 -18.52
CA GLU A 381 19.05 -8.74 -18.93
C GLU A 381 18.71 -7.42 -18.13
N ALA A 382 19.49 -6.31 -18.19
CA ALA A 382 19.26 -5.06 -17.40
C ALA A 382 19.63 -3.75 -18.15
N GLU A 383 19.08 -2.57 -17.76
CA GLU A 383 19.67 -1.19 -17.80
C GLU A 383 18.69 -0.05 -17.36
N ASP A 384 18.93 1.21 -17.78
CA ASP A 384 19.04 2.38 -16.88
C ASP A 384 18.40 3.73 -17.40
N PRO A 385 19.03 4.95 -17.48
CA PRO A 385 18.41 6.17 -16.95
C PRO A 385 18.01 7.23 -18.02
N GLU A 386 17.89 8.49 -17.57
CA GLU A 386 17.48 9.68 -18.33
C GLU A 386 15.98 9.70 -18.67
N ILE A 387 15.41 10.90 -18.88
CA ILE A 387 14.01 11.08 -19.32
C ILE A 387 12.94 10.46 -18.38
N GLN A 388 12.72 10.85 -17.11
CA GLN A 388 13.11 12.03 -16.33
C GLN A 388 12.67 13.42 -16.86
N ALA A 389 11.98 13.52 -18.01
CA ALA A 389 11.85 14.82 -18.71
C ALA A 389 10.44 15.45 -18.79
N ILE A 390 9.35 14.67 -18.82
CA ILE A 390 8.01 15.21 -19.18
C ILE A 390 6.96 14.97 -18.07
N SER A 391 7.42 14.78 -16.84
CA SER A 391 6.59 14.73 -15.61
C SER A 391 6.00 16.11 -15.21
N ALA A 392 5.67 16.96 -16.18
CA ALA A 392 5.44 18.40 -16.00
C ALA A 392 4.17 18.97 -16.68
N SER A 393 3.47 18.21 -17.54
CA SER A 393 2.58 18.83 -18.57
C SER A 393 1.06 18.68 -18.40
N LEU A 394 0.51 17.59 -17.86
CA LEU A 394 -0.95 17.32 -17.88
C LEU A 394 -1.59 17.37 -16.48
N LYS A 395 -0.96 18.12 -15.57
CA LYS A 395 -1.42 18.38 -14.19
C LYS A 395 -2.63 19.34 -14.12
N LYS A 396 -3.58 19.31 -15.09
CA LYS A 396 -4.41 20.50 -15.40
C LYS A 396 -5.78 20.35 -16.12
N ALA A 397 -6.66 19.43 -15.71
CA ALA A 397 -8.11 19.52 -15.99
C ALA A 397 -8.98 18.78 -14.95
N THR A 398 -10.25 19.16 -14.78
CA THR A 398 -11.18 18.65 -13.74
C THR A 398 -12.61 18.53 -14.32
N ILE A 399 -13.50 17.70 -13.73
CA ILE A 399 -14.96 17.94 -13.48
C ILE A 399 -15.75 16.64 -13.18
N GLN A 400 -16.43 16.66 -12.01
CA GLN A 400 -17.66 15.97 -11.54
C GLN A 400 -17.83 14.43 -11.58
N GLU A 401 -18.54 13.97 -10.54
CA GLU A 401 -19.08 12.62 -10.31
C GLU A 401 -20.52 12.47 -10.85
N ASN A 402 -20.99 11.23 -11.01
CA ASN A 402 -22.40 10.91 -11.29
C ASN A 402 -22.69 9.48 -10.80
N PRO A 403 -23.63 9.24 -9.85
CA PRO A 403 -23.72 7.98 -9.08
C PRO A 403 -24.36 6.79 -9.81
N ASN A 404 -24.53 6.86 -11.13
CA ASN A 404 -24.80 5.68 -11.95
C ASN A 404 -24.25 5.94 -13.37
N PRO A 405 -23.34 5.11 -13.90
CA PRO A 405 -22.72 5.41 -15.18
C PRO A 405 -23.69 5.24 -16.34
N SER A 406 -23.93 6.31 -17.10
CA SER A 406 -24.62 6.18 -18.38
C SER A 406 -23.79 5.31 -19.32
N TYR A 407 -24.38 4.21 -19.77
CA TYR A 407 -23.83 3.35 -20.82
C TYR A 407 -24.85 3.21 -21.95
N ASN A 408 -24.37 2.97 -23.17
CA ASN A 408 -25.20 2.71 -24.33
C ASN A 408 -25.02 1.26 -24.78
N LEU A 409 -26.07 0.44 -24.68
CA LEU A 409 -26.05 -0.96 -25.10
C LEU A 409 -26.33 -1.08 -26.60
N VAL A 410 -25.27 -1.22 -27.38
CA VAL A 410 -25.30 -1.36 -28.83
C VAL A 410 -25.58 -2.83 -29.17
N SER A 411 -26.83 -3.15 -29.49
CA SER A 411 -27.34 -4.52 -29.59
C SER A 411 -28.26 -4.78 -30.78
N THR A 412 -28.46 -3.79 -31.67
CA THR A 412 -29.11 -3.94 -32.97
C THR A 412 -28.27 -3.30 -34.09
N ASN A 413 -28.54 -3.67 -35.34
CA ASN A 413 -27.89 -3.09 -36.50
C ASN A 413 -28.09 -1.56 -36.63
N ALA A 414 -29.18 -1.00 -36.09
CA ALA A 414 -29.37 0.46 -36.07
C ALA A 414 -28.38 1.11 -35.10
N ASP A 415 -28.28 0.57 -33.89
CA ASP A 415 -27.35 1.01 -32.85
C ASP A 415 -25.89 0.99 -33.35
N VAL A 416 -25.51 -0.05 -34.10
CA VAL A 416 -24.17 -0.18 -34.72
C VAL A 416 -23.94 0.91 -35.78
N ALA A 417 -24.94 1.16 -36.64
CA ALA A 417 -24.85 2.19 -37.67
C ALA A 417 -24.72 3.61 -37.07
N GLU A 418 -25.44 3.89 -35.97
CA GLU A 418 -25.36 5.15 -35.22
C GLU A 418 -24.04 5.28 -34.45
N LEU A 419 -23.58 4.20 -33.80
CA LEU A 419 -22.26 4.16 -33.15
C LEU A 419 -21.16 4.53 -34.14
N VAL A 420 -21.12 3.89 -35.32
CA VAL A 420 -20.07 4.15 -36.31
C VAL A 420 -20.13 5.60 -36.82
N GLU A 421 -21.32 6.19 -36.97
CA GLU A 421 -21.43 7.63 -37.26
C GLU A 421 -20.84 8.51 -36.15
N LEU A 422 -20.94 8.13 -34.88
CA LEU A 422 -20.32 8.84 -33.76
C LEU A 422 -18.79 8.64 -33.78
N LEU A 423 -18.31 7.40 -33.84
CA LEU A 423 -16.87 7.07 -33.76
C LEU A 423 -16.06 7.64 -34.93
N LYS A 424 -16.67 7.90 -36.10
CA LYS A 424 -16.01 8.60 -37.23
C LYS A 424 -15.72 10.08 -36.99
N LYS A 425 -16.34 10.68 -35.96
CA LYS A 425 -16.30 12.13 -35.71
C LYS A 425 -15.47 12.51 -34.47
N VAL A 426 -14.87 11.53 -33.80
CA VAL A 426 -14.02 11.77 -32.62
C VAL A 426 -12.63 12.29 -33.01
N PRO A 427 -11.95 13.06 -32.16
CA PRO A 427 -10.54 13.42 -32.37
C PRO A 427 -9.61 12.21 -32.47
N ALA A 428 -8.65 12.28 -33.40
CA ALA A 428 -7.62 11.27 -33.60
C ALA A 428 -6.41 11.44 -32.66
N ASP A 429 -6.12 12.68 -32.27
CA ASP A 429 -5.04 13.06 -31.35
C ASP A 429 -5.54 14.24 -30.47
N PRO A 430 -5.57 14.12 -29.12
CA PRO A 430 -5.38 12.87 -28.37
C PRO A 430 -6.38 11.78 -28.80
N PRO A 431 -6.04 10.48 -28.62
CA PRO A 431 -6.91 9.39 -28.98
C PRO A 431 -8.19 9.47 -28.16
N SER A 432 -9.31 9.26 -28.84
CA SER A 432 -10.63 9.43 -28.22
C SER A 432 -11.40 8.13 -28.04
N LEU A 433 -10.82 6.98 -28.42
CA LEU A 433 -11.42 5.66 -28.30
C LEU A 433 -10.58 4.78 -27.36
N PHE A 434 -11.20 4.31 -26.28
CA PHE A 434 -10.60 3.44 -25.29
C PHE A 434 -11.42 2.15 -25.24
N ILE A 435 -10.76 1.01 -25.48
CA ILE A 435 -11.40 -0.25 -25.83
C ILE A 435 -10.83 -1.39 -24.99
N ASP A 436 -11.71 -2.27 -24.55
CA ASP A 436 -11.41 -3.60 -24.02
C ASP A 436 -12.45 -4.59 -24.60
N LEU A 437 -12.19 -5.88 -24.49
CA LEU A 437 -13.14 -6.95 -24.86
C LEU A 437 -13.36 -7.91 -23.69
N GLU A 438 -14.55 -8.52 -23.62
CA GLU A 438 -14.81 -9.61 -22.66
C GLU A 438 -15.53 -10.78 -23.32
N GLY A 439 -15.26 -12.00 -22.84
CA GLY A 439 -15.88 -13.22 -23.36
C GLY A 439 -15.32 -14.53 -22.81
N VAL A 440 -15.91 -15.65 -23.23
CA VAL A 440 -15.50 -16.99 -22.75
C VAL A 440 -14.16 -17.37 -23.34
N ASP A 441 -13.13 -17.44 -22.49
CA ASP A 441 -11.74 -17.77 -22.82
C ASP A 441 -11.14 -16.90 -23.96
N LEU A 442 -11.33 -15.58 -23.85
CA LEU A 442 -11.04 -14.55 -24.85
C LEU A 442 -9.72 -14.78 -25.63
N SER A 443 -9.86 -15.38 -26.81
CA SER A 443 -8.79 -15.81 -27.70
C SER A 443 -9.38 -16.37 -28.99
N ARG A 444 -8.54 -16.79 -29.94
CA ARG A 444 -8.90 -17.63 -31.10
C ARG A 444 -9.60 -18.96 -30.77
N HIS A 445 -9.51 -19.43 -29.54
CA HIS A 445 -10.08 -20.71 -29.10
C HIS A 445 -11.35 -20.54 -28.26
N GLY A 446 -11.55 -19.36 -27.69
CA GLY A 446 -12.77 -18.96 -26.98
C GLY A 446 -13.71 -18.16 -27.87
N THR A 447 -14.32 -17.11 -27.30
CA THR A 447 -15.30 -16.24 -27.95
C THR A 447 -15.16 -14.79 -27.52
N ILE A 448 -15.70 -13.87 -28.31
CA ILE A 448 -15.95 -12.47 -27.90
C ILE A 448 -17.44 -12.34 -27.59
N SER A 449 -17.77 -11.88 -26.39
CA SER A 449 -19.16 -11.74 -25.91
C SER A 449 -19.59 -10.27 -25.86
N LEU A 450 -18.66 -9.39 -25.47
CA LEU A 450 -18.80 -7.94 -25.41
C LEU A 450 -17.55 -7.26 -25.99
N LEU A 451 -17.75 -6.05 -26.52
CA LEU A 451 -16.68 -5.12 -26.85
C LEU A 451 -17.06 -3.75 -26.27
N GLN A 452 -16.21 -3.21 -25.42
CA GLN A 452 -16.42 -2.01 -24.65
C GLN A 452 -15.74 -0.83 -25.36
N ILE A 453 -16.42 0.31 -25.55
CA ILE A 453 -15.81 1.52 -26.12
C ILE A 453 -16.18 2.73 -25.26
N PHE A 454 -15.21 3.30 -24.55
CA PHE A 454 -15.36 4.63 -23.97
C PHE A 454 -14.93 5.69 -24.99
N ALA A 455 -15.84 6.62 -25.30
CA ALA A 455 -15.66 7.62 -26.35
C ALA A 455 -15.53 9.06 -25.80
N LEU A 456 -14.49 9.77 -26.23
CA LEU A 456 -14.28 11.20 -26.02
C LEU A 456 -14.65 12.02 -27.28
N PRO A 457 -15.09 13.28 -27.13
CA PRO A 457 -15.30 14.03 -25.88
C PRO A 457 -16.60 13.69 -25.14
N GLN A 458 -17.41 12.73 -25.61
CA GLN A 458 -18.72 12.41 -25.06
C GLN A 458 -18.69 11.87 -23.61
N LYS A 459 -17.54 11.35 -23.16
CA LYS A 459 -17.35 10.65 -21.87
C LYS A 459 -18.34 9.49 -21.67
N GLN A 460 -18.64 8.79 -22.75
CA GLN A 460 -19.75 7.83 -22.83
C GLN A 460 -19.23 6.42 -23.12
N THR A 461 -19.57 5.44 -22.27
CA THR A 461 -19.29 4.02 -22.52
C THR A 461 -20.34 3.44 -23.46
N HIS A 462 -19.92 2.72 -24.50
CA HIS A 462 -20.77 1.92 -25.37
C HIS A 462 -20.41 0.45 -25.16
N LEU A 463 -21.39 -0.40 -24.85
CA LEU A 463 -21.23 -1.85 -24.73
C LEU A 463 -21.80 -2.50 -25.99
N VAL A 464 -20.95 -3.03 -26.86
CA VAL A 464 -21.38 -3.69 -28.10
C VAL A 464 -21.63 -5.16 -27.81
N ASP A 465 -22.87 -5.62 -28.02
CA ASP A 465 -23.30 -7.00 -27.75
C ASP A 465 -22.85 -7.94 -28.89
N ILE A 466 -21.55 -8.24 -28.94
CA ILE A 466 -20.94 -9.14 -29.93
C ILE A 466 -21.57 -10.54 -29.86
N HIS A 467 -21.96 -11.01 -28.67
CA HIS A 467 -22.66 -12.28 -28.54
C HIS A 467 -23.99 -12.29 -29.32
N LYS A 468 -24.78 -11.22 -29.26
CA LYS A 468 -26.07 -11.12 -29.95
C LYS A 468 -25.93 -10.77 -31.43
N LEU A 469 -25.02 -9.85 -31.76
CA LEU A 469 -24.85 -9.29 -33.11
C LEU A 469 -24.01 -10.19 -34.04
N LYS A 470 -23.08 -10.99 -33.49
CA LYS A 470 -22.09 -11.77 -34.26
C LYS A 470 -21.41 -10.88 -35.32
N GLU A 471 -21.25 -11.37 -36.55
CA GLU A 471 -20.65 -10.64 -37.68
C GLU A 471 -21.29 -9.27 -37.97
N SER A 472 -22.58 -9.06 -37.63
CA SER A 472 -23.26 -7.79 -37.92
C SER A 472 -22.68 -6.62 -37.12
N ALA A 473 -22.07 -6.86 -35.95
CA ALA A 473 -21.38 -5.82 -35.18
C ALA A 473 -20.25 -5.15 -35.98
N PHE A 474 -19.62 -5.90 -36.90
CA PHE A 474 -18.45 -5.46 -37.65
C PHE A 474 -18.71 -5.25 -39.14
N THR A 475 -19.80 -5.80 -39.69
CA THR A 475 -20.17 -5.70 -41.12
C THR A 475 -21.34 -4.75 -41.40
N GLN A 476 -22.12 -4.36 -40.38
CA GLN A 476 -23.20 -3.40 -40.58
C GLN A 476 -22.65 -2.01 -40.93
N ALA A 477 -23.05 -1.51 -42.11
CA ALA A 477 -22.69 -0.18 -42.56
C ALA A 477 -23.53 0.91 -41.87
N SER A 478 -22.87 2.01 -41.51
CA SER A 478 -23.44 3.31 -41.20
C SER A 478 -24.08 3.98 -42.43
N VAL A 479 -24.82 5.07 -42.22
CA VAL A 479 -25.41 5.86 -43.32
C VAL A 479 -24.36 6.44 -44.28
N SER A 480 -23.11 6.65 -43.82
CA SER A 480 -21.97 7.02 -44.65
C SER A 480 -21.14 5.83 -45.19
N GLY A 481 -21.70 4.61 -45.16
CA GLY A 481 -21.17 3.41 -45.82
C GLY A 481 -20.00 2.71 -45.10
N ALA A 482 -19.49 3.27 -44.01
CA ALA A 482 -18.42 2.67 -43.22
C ALA A 482 -18.97 1.78 -42.10
N THR A 483 -18.17 0.84 -41.63
CA THR A 483 -18.50 -0.18 -40.61
C THR A 483 -17.67 0.02 -39.34
N LEU A 484 -17.98 -0.72 -38.26
CA LEU A 484 -17.12 -0.74 -37.07
C LEU A 484 -15.73 -1.34 -37.38
N LYS A 485 -15.66 -2.28 -38.33
CA LYS A 485 -14.40 -2.82 -38.84
C LYS A 485 -13.52 -1.72 -39.44
N ASP A 486 -14.06 -0.83 -40.26
CA ASP A 486 -13.30 0.30 -40.83
C ASP A 486 -12.72 1.23 -39.74
N ILE A 487 -13.39 1.35 -38.57
CA ILE A 487 -12.87 2.14 -37.44
C ILE A 487 -11.70 1.41 -36.76
N LEU A 488 -11.84 0.11 -36.54
CA LEU A 488 -10.84 -0.74 -35.88
C LEU A 488 -9.58 -0.93 -36.75
N GLU A 489 -9.74 -1.08 -38.07
CA GLU A 489 -8.64 -1.22 -39.05
C GLU A 489 -8.06 0.13 -39.53
N SER A 490 -8.67 1.26 -39.14
CA SER A 490 -8.15 2.59 -39.47
C SER A 490 -6.82 2.89 -38.76
N HIS A 491 -5.82 3.34 -39.52
CA HIS A 491 -4.56 3.85 -38.99
C HIS A 491 -4.67 5.30 -38.49
N SER A 492 -5.66 6.07 -38.97
CA SER A 492 -5.84 7.49 -38.61
C SER A 492 -6.74 7.68 -37.39
N ILE A 493 -7.65 6.75 -37.11
CA ILE A 493 -8.41 6.73 -35.85
C ILE A 493 -7.59 5.92 -34.86
N LYS A 494 -7.02 6.58 -33.85
CA LYS A 494 -6.26 5.92 -32.78
C LYS A 494 -7.22 5.23 -31.80
N LYS A 495 -6.88 4.00 -31.39
CA LYS A 495 -7.57 3.25 -30.33
C LYS A 495 -6.59 2.91 -29.22
N VAL A 496 -7.03 3.05 -27.98
CA VAL A 496 -6.26 2.72 -26.79
C VAL A 496 -6.79 1.41 -26.21
N PHE A 497 -5.91 0.46 -25.94
CA PHE A 497 -6.21 -0.87 -25.37
C PHE A 497 -5.31 -1.15 -24.18
N PHE A 498 -5.68 -2.08 -23.30
CA PHE A 498 -4.76 -2.63 -22.30
C PHE A 498 -4.23 -4.00 -22.74
N ASP A 499 -2.96 -4.09 -23.14
CA ASP A 499 -2.34 -5.33 -23.64
C ASP A 499 -3.13 -6.01 -24.78
N VAL A 500 -3.19 -5.34 -25.93
CA VAL A 500 -4.02 -5.62 -27.11
C VAL A 500 -3.89 -7.03 -27.73
N ARG A 501 -3.02 -7.89 -27.19
CA ARG A 501 -2.64 -9.18 -27.79
C ARG A 501 -3.81 -10.17 -27.84
N ASN A 502 -4.55 -10.35 -26.75
CA ASN A 502 -5.67 -11.31 -26.74
C ASN A 502 -6.90 -10.76 -27.50
N ASP A 503 -7.15 -9.46 -27.45
CA ASP A 503 -8.18 -8.77 -28.24
C ASP A 503 -7.92 -8.92 -29.74
N SER A 504 -6.69 -8.64 -30.16
CA SER A 504 -6.24 -8.75 -31.54
C SER A 504 -6.30 -10.19 -32.04
N ASP A 505 -5.90 -11.17 -31.21
CA ASP A 505 -6.03 -12.59 -31.54
C ASP A 505 -7.50 -12.99 -31.78
N ALA A 506 -8.39 -12.60 -30.88
CA ALA A 506 -9.81 -12.92 -30.97
C ALA A 506 -10.50 -12.19 -32.14
N LEU A 507 -10.27 -10.88 -32.29
CA LEU A 507 -10.85 -10.06 -33.38
C LEU A 507 -10.37 -10.51 -34.77
N TYR A 508 -9.10 -10.88 -34.89
CA TYR A 508 -8.56 -11.42 -36.13
C TYR A 508 -9.07 -12.84 -36.40
N SER A 509 -9.04 -13.73 -35.42
CA SER A 509 -9.38 -15.14 -35.64
C SER A 509 -10.87 -15.39 -35.84
N HIS A 510 -11.75 -14.62 -35.19
CA HIS A 510 -13.21 -14.77 -35.30
C HIS A 510 -13.84 -13.88 -36.38
N PHE A 511 -13.27 -12.70 -36.67
CA PHE A 511 -13.89 -11.70 -37.57
C PHE A 511 -12.93 -11.15 -38.65
N GLY A 512 -11.71 -11.67 -38.74
CA GLY A 512 -10.70 -11.24 -39.71
C GLY A 512 -10.30 -9.78 -39.58
N ILE A 513 -10.43 -9.17 -38.40
CA ILE A 513 -10.17 -7.74 -38.16
C ILE A 513 -8.69 -7.52 -37.87
N ASN A 514 -8.03 -6.71 -38.68
CA ASN A 514 -6.61 -6.37 -38.50
C ASN A 514 -6.45 -5.01 -37.81
N LEU A 515 -6.39 -5.02 -36.48
CA LEU A 515 -6.31 -3.82 -35.64
C LEU A 515 -5.17 -2.88 -36.06
N ALA A 516 -5.48 -1.60 -36.23
CA ALA A 516 -4.49 -0.58 -36.57
C ALA A 516 -4.64 0.68 -35.71
N GLY A 517 -3.65 1.57 -35.74
CA GLY A 517 -3.67 2.80 -34.96
C GLY A 517 -3.68 2.58 -33.44
N ILE A 518 -3.18 1.42 -32.97
CA ILE A 518 -3.22 1.04 -31.55
C ILE A 518 -2.20 1.83 -30.73
N GLN A 519 -2.60 2.19 -29.51
CA GLN A 519 -1.72 2.57 -28.41
C GLN A 519 -2.03 1.66 -27.21
N ASP A 520 -1.06 0.84 -26.84
CA ASP A 520 -1.19 -0.19 -25.81
C ASP A 520 -0.76 0.39 -24.44
N LEU A 521 -1.69 0.45 -23.49
CA LEU A 521 -1.45 1.02 -22.16
C LEU A 521 -0.50 0.21 -21.31
N GLN A 522 -0.37 -1.10 -21.52
CA GLN A 522 0.65 -1.89 -20.85
C GLN A 522 2.03 -1.49 -21.38
N LEU A 523 2.18 -1.29 -22.71
CA LEU A 523 3.42 -0.71 -23.26
C LEU A 523 3.70 0.71 -22.74
N MET A 524 2.66 1.53 -22.56
CA MET A 524 2.81 2.88 -22.00
C MET A 524 3.18 2.88 -20.50
N GLU A 525 2.67 1.93 -19.70
CA GLU A 525 3.11 1.68 -18.31
C GLU A 525 4.58 1.25 -18.30
N LEU A 526 4.92 0.19 -19.03
CA LEU A 526 6.26 -0.40 -19.07
C LEU A 526 7.33 0.64 -19.47
N ALA A 527 7.02 1.50 -20.45
CA ALA A 527 7.88 2.60 -20.91
C ALA A 527 7.89 3.84 -19.98
N THR A 528 7.08 3.89 -18.93
CA THR A 528 7.03 5.01 -17.97
C THR A 528 7.20 4.61 -16.51
N ARG A 529 7.36 3.30 -16.24
CA ARG A 529 7.51 2.66 -14.92
C ARG A 529 6.64 3.32 -13.83
N SER A 530 5.32 3.44 -14.06
CA SER A 530 4.44 4.10 -13.08
C SER A 530 3.08 3.44 -12.87
N THR A 531 2.69 3.38 -11.59
CA THR A 531 2.10 2.15 -11.05
C THR A 531 0.83 2.34 -10.21
N GLU A 532 0.42 3.55 -9.82
CA GLU A 532 -0.60 3.69 -8.77
C GLU A 532 -2.03 3.54 -9.31
N GLU A 533 -2.44 4.38 -10.27
CA GLU A 533 -3.73 4.23 -10.98
C GLU A 533 -3.84 2.87 -11.69
N MET A 534 -2.68 2.33 -12.11
CA MET A 534 -2.59 0.99 -12.70
C MET A 534 -3.02 -0.08 -11.72
N GLN A 535 -2.57 -0.01 -10.47
CA GLN A 535 -2.84 -1.04 -9.48
C GLN A 535 -4.22 -0.83 -8.83
N SER A 536 -4.74 0.40 -8.82
CA SER A 536 -6.17 0.67 -8.59
C SER A 536 -7.06 0.02 -9.68
N TRP A 537 -6.73 0.18 -10.97
CA TRP A 537 -7.45 -0.47 -12.08
C TRP A 537 -7.25 -2.01 -12.07
N LYS A 538 -6.03 -2.51 -11.87
CA LYS A 538 -5.76 -3.96 -11.72
C LYS A 538 -6.46 -4.55 -10.50
N ALA A 539 -6.54 -3.86 -9.37
CA ALA A 539 -7.30 -4.31 -8.19
C ALA A 539 -8.80 -4.32 -8.47
N THR A 540 -9.32 -3.34 -9.23
CA THR A 540 -10.72 -3.34 -9.69
C THR A 540 -11.01 -4.54 -10.62
N LYS A 541 -10.13 -4.82 -11.60
CA LYS A 541 -10.15 -6.07 -12.39
C LYS A 541 -10.10 -7.29 -11.46
N GLN A 542 -9.21 -7.30 -10.46
CA GLN A 542 -8.98 -8.41 -9.53
C GLN A 542 -10.18 -8.68 -8.60
N GLN A 543 -10.97 -7.67 -8.24
CA GLN A 543 -12.27 -7.83 -7.56
C GLN A 543 -13.33 -8.34 -8.53
N GLY A 544 -13.33 -7.85 -9.78
CA GLY A 544 -14.20 -8.34 -10.85
C GLY A 544 -14.03 -9.83 -11.17
N LEU A 545 -12.81 -10.38 -11.05
CA LEU A 545 -12.53 -11.80 -11.26
C LEU A 545 -13.43 -12.72 -10.42
N ASP A 546 -13.85 -12.31 -9.21
CA ASP A 546 -14.70 -13.14 -8.34
C ASP A 546 -16.07 -13.42 -8.97
N LEU A 547 -16.50 -12.58 -9.92
CA LEU A 547 -17.77 -12.73 -10.64
C LEU A 547 -17.70 -13.75 -11.79
N PHE A 548 -16.52 -14.01 -12.36
CA PHE A 548 -16.39 -14.77 -13.62
C PHE A 548 -15.20 -15.73 -13.74
N ALA A 549 -14.17 -15.64 -12.91
CA ALA A 549 -13.00 -16.52 -12.96
C ALA A 549 -13.30 -17.89 -12.31
N PRO A 550 -13.24 -19.02 -13.04
CA PRO A 550 -13.54 -20.36 -12.51
C PRO A 550 -12.66 -20.77 -11.32
N GLU A 551 -11.40 -20.35 -11.31
CA GLU A 551 -10.45 -20.54 -10.20
C GLU A 551 -10.84 -19.80 -8.91
N ARG A 552 -11.81 -18.87 -8.98
CA ARG A 552 -12.42 -18.17 -7.84
C ARG A 552 -13.88 -18.56 -7.58
N GLY A 553 -14.42 -19.52 -8.33
CA GLY A 553 -15.82 -19.97 -8.23
C GLY A 553 -16.80 -19.25 -9.15
N GLY A 554 -16.35 -18.30 -9.97
CA GLY A 554 -17.14 -17.67 -11.03
C GLY A 554 -17.26 -18.54 -12.29
N SER A 555 -17.79 -17.96 -13.36
CA SER A 555 -17.72 -18.57 -14.71
C SER A 555 -17.80 -17.52 -15.82
N TYR A 556 -16.90 -17.59 -16.81
CA TYR A 556 -16.88 -16.68 -17.96
C TYR A 556 -18.20 -16.64 -18.76
N GLU A 557 -19.06 -17.67 -18.62
CA GLU A 557 -20.39 -17.69 -19.24
C GLU A 557 -21.33 -16.57 -18.75
N VAL A 558 -21.01 -15.86 -17.66
CA VAL A 558 -21.78 -14.66 -17.25
C VAL A 558 -21.74 -13.55 -18.32
N PHE A 559 -20.68 -13.47 -19.14
CA PHE A 559 -20.62 -12.55 -20.28
C PHE A 559 -21.57 -12.94 -21.43
N ASN A 560 -22.02 -14.19 -21.47
CA ASN A 560 -23.03 -14.70 -22.41
C ASN A 560 -24.47 -14.59 -21.87
N ALA A 561 -24.66 -14.41 -20.55
CA ALA A 561 -25.98 -14.31 -19.94
C ALA A 561 -26.76 -13.07 -20.43
N ARG A 562 -28.06 -13.23 -20.72
CA ARG A 562 -28.96 -12.15 -21.19
C ARG A 562 -30.29 -12.20 -20.43
N PRO A 563 -30.75 -11.10 -19.78
CA PRO A 563 -30.04 -9.83 -19.60
C PRO A 563 -28.72 -10.02 -18.85
N LEU A 564 -27.75 -9.14 -19.11
CA LEU A 564 -26.51 -9.10 -18.33
C LEU A 564 -26.82 -8.73 -16.87
N ALA A 565 -26.08 -9.32 -15.94
CA ALA A 565 -26.14 -8.95 -14.53
C ALA A 565 -25.59 -7.51 -14.33
N GLY A 566 -26.12 -6.78 -13.35
CA GLY A 566 -25.76 -5.36 -13.13
C GLY A 566 -24.30 -5.19 -12.75
N GLU A 567 -23.76 -6.17 -12.04
CA GLU A 567 -22.38 -6.30 -11.57
C GLU A 567 -21.42 -6.48 -12.76
N ILE A 568 -21.79 -7.31 -13.73
CA ILE A 568 -21.04 -7.52 -14.98
C ILE A 568 -21.10 -6.29 -15.89
N ILE A 569 -22.25 -5.61 -15.95
CA ILE A 569 -22.38 -4.32 -16.64
C ILE A 569 -21.44 -3.28 -16.00
N GLN A 570 -21.44 -3.15 -14.67
CA GLN A 570 -20.62 -2.19 -13.93
C GLN A 570 -19.12 -2.48 -14.11
N TYR A 571 -18.71 -3.74 -14.01
CA TYR A 571 -17.34 -4.19 -14.28
C TYR A 571 -16.89 -3.77 -15.69
N CYS A 572 -17.63 -4.17 -16.74
CA CYS A 572 -17.31 -3.81 -18.12
C CYS A 572 -17.33 -2.30 -18.39
N ILE A 573 -18.06 -1.52 -17.58
CA ILE A 573 -18.12 -0.07 -17.71
C ILE A 573 -16.85 0.59 -17.17
N GLU A 574 -16.42 0.27 -15.95
CA GLU A 574 -15.25 0.90 -15.32
C GLU A 574 -13.93 0.51 -15.99
N ASP A 575 -13.91 -0.69 -16.59
CA ASP A 575 -12.77 -1.24 -17.33
C ASP A 575 -12.14 -0.23 -18.31
N VAL A 576 -12.97 0.34 -19.19
CA VAL A 576 -12.57 1.28 -20.23
C VAL A 576 -12.53 2.75 -19.76
N ARG A 577 -12.96 3.05 -18.54
CA ARG A 577 -13.13 4.43 -18.02
C ARG A 577 -11.91 5.01 -17.33
N LEU A 578 -11.05 4.18 -16.77
CA LEU A 578 -9.76 4.63 -16.23
C LEU A 578 -8.69 4.73 -17.32
N LEU A 579 -8.84 4.01 -18.44
CA LEU A 579 -7.92 4.03 -19.58
C LEU A 579 -7.60 5.45 -20.14
N PRO A 580 -8.53 6.42 -20.20
CA PRO A 580 -8.21 7.82 -20.52
C PRO A 580 -7.25 8.49 -19.53
N ARG A 581 -7.43 8.27 -18.21
CA ARG A 581 -6.56 8.84 -17.17
C ARG A 581 -5.19 8.19 -17.19
N LEU A 582 -5.14 6.86 -17.29
CA LEU A 582 -3.91 6.09 -17.48
C LEU A 582 -3.16 6.56 -18.74
N TRP A 583 -3.86 6.72 -19.87
CA TRP A 583 -3.29 7.24 -21.10
C TRP A 583 -2.73 8.65 -20.88
N GLU A 584 -3.45 9.54 -20.21
CA GLU A 584 -2.99 10.90 -19.92
C GLU A 584 -1.77 10.90 -18.98
N LYS A 585 -1.77 10.09 -17.91
CA LYS A 585 -0.67 9.95 -16.94
C LYS A 585 0.61 9.38 -17.57
N TYR A 586 0.48 8.41 -18.48
CA TYR A 586 1.63 7.85 -19.20
C TYR A 586 2.06 8.74 -20.37
N ASN A 587 1.14 9.20 -21.23
CA ASN A 587 1.46 10.10 -22.33
C ASN A 587 2.10 11.41 -21.84
N GLN A 588 1.83 11.82 -20.59
CA GLN A 588 2.61 12.84 -19.89
C GLN A 588 4.11 12.56 -19.96
N LYS A 589 4.54 11.38 -19.48
CA LYS A 589 5.93 11.03 -19.22
C LYS A 589 6.70 10.63 -20.49
N LEU A 590 6.01 10.08 -21.49
CA LEU A 590 6.61 9.60 -22.75
C LEU A 590 7.26 10.73 -23.58
N THR A 591 8.48 10.51 -24.07
CA THR A 591 9.06 11.32 -25.17
C THR A 591 8.57 10.87 -26.54
N SER A 592 8.79 11.71 -27.55
CA SER A 592 8.54 11.36 -28.97
C SER A 592 9.37 10.18 -29.48
N HIS A 593 10.44 9.79 -28.77
CA HIS A 593 11.15 8.52 -29.00
C HIS A 593 10.34 7.35 -28.43
N TRP A 594 9.98 7.40 -27.14
CA TRP A 594 9.20 6.35 -26.50
C TRP A 594 7.81 6.16 -27.12
N ARG A 595 7.08 7.23 -27.45
CA ARG A 595 5.83 7.16 -28.23
C ARG A 595 6.00 6.39 -29.54
N ARG A 596 7.14 6.55 -30.22
CA ARG A 596 7.46 5.82 -31.47
C ARG A 596 7.81 4.36 -31.20
N LYS A 597 8.54 4.04 -30.12
CA LYS A 597 8.75 2.64 -29.68
C LYS A 597 7.39 1.96 -29.42
N ILE A 598 6.47 2.64 -28.74
CA ILE A 598 5.12 2.12 -28.42
C ILE A 598 4.22 1.97 -29.64
N ASP A 599 4.13 2.99 -30.50
CA ASP A 599 3.37 2.90 -31.75
C ASP A 599 3.89 1.75 -32.64
N LEU A 600 5.21 1.46 -32.65
CA LEU A 600 5.81 0.35 -33.39
C LEU A 600 5.60 -1.01 -32.71
N GLU A 601 5.72 -1.08 -31.39
CA GLU A 601 5.61 -2.33 -30.64
C GLU A 601 4.16 -2.78 -30.45
N GLY A 602 3.20 -1.85 -30.38
CA GLY A 602 1.77 -2.16 -30.52
C GLY A 602 1.47 -2.83 -31.87
N GLN A 603 2.12 -2.39 -32.96
CA GLN A 603 2.04 -3.08 -34.25
C GLN A 603 2.75 -4.44 -34.26
N ASN A 604 3.81 -4.63 -33.46
CA ASN A 604 4.44 -5.94 -33.28
C ASN A 604 3.49 -6.89 -32.52
N ARG A 605 2.91 -6.45 -31.41
CA ARG A 605 1.91 -7.20 -30.61
C ARG A 605 0.69 -7.63 -31.44
N VAL A 606 0.17 -6.74 -32.29
CA VAL A 606 -0.90 -7.09 -33.25
C VAL A 606 -0.43 -8.12 -34.27
N ARG A 607 0.78 -8.00 -34.84
CA ARG A 607 1.31 -9.01 -35.79
C ARG A 607 1.63 -10.35 -35.12
N GLU A 608 2.09 -10.34 -33.88
CA GLU A 608 2.41 -11.53 -33.09
C GLU A 608 1.13 -12.30 -32.74
N SER A 609 0.10 -11.61 -32.25
CA SER A 609 -1.19 -12.24 -31.90
C SER A 609 -1.89 -12.89 -33.09
N GLN A 610 -1.69 -12.36 -34.30
CA GLN A 610 -2.20 -12.96 -35.55
C GLN A 610 -1.40 -14.19 -36.03
N SER A 611 -0.27 -14.53 -35.40
CA SER A 611 0.56 -15.67 -35.80
C SER A 611 -0.04 -17.01 -35.38
N SER A 612 0.16 -18.07 -36.18
CA SER A 612 -0.30 -19.43 -35.85
C SER A 612 0.37 -20.03 -34.60
N THR A 613 1.44 -19.42 -34.10
CA THR A 613 2.23 -19.83 -32.93
C THR A 613 1.97 -19.01 -31.67
N PHE A 614 1.08 -18.00 -31.72
CA PHE A 614 0.74 -17.17 -30.57
C PHE A 614 0.18 -17.99 -29.39
N ASN A 615 0.45 -17.53 -28.16
CA ASN A 615 0.01 -18.17 -26.91
C ASN A 615 -0.37 -17.11 -25.86
N GLY A 616 -1.62 -16.65 -25.91
CA GLY A 616 -2.19 -15.63 -25.01
C GLY A 616 -2.25 -15.98 -23.51
N LYS A 617 -1.69 -17.12 -23.09
CA LYS A 617 -1.67 -17.60 -21.68
C LYS A 617 -0.26 -17.85 -21.14
N GLY A 618 0.80 -17.46 -21.88
CA GLY A 618 2.19 -17.62 -21.44
C GLY A 618 2.71 -16.42 -20.63
N ARG A 619 3.73 -16.62 -19.76
CA ARG A 619 4.35 -15.54 -18.97
C ARG A 619 4.94 -14.36 -19.80
N HIS A 620 5.18 -14.55 -21.10
CA HIS A 620 5.55 -13.46 -22.01
C HIS A 620 4.45 -12.39 -22.20
N MET A 621 3.21 -12.70 -21.78
CA MET A 621 2.13 -11.72 -21.70
C MET A 621 2.39 -10.66 -20.61
N THR A 622 3.17 -10.95 -19.56
CA THR A 622 3.47 -9.98 -18.48
C THR A 622 4.85 -9.35 -18.57
N PHE A 623 5.60 -9.55 -19.66
CA PHE A 623 6.99 -9.07 -19.78
C PHE A 623 7.11 -7.79 -20.62
N ALA A 624 8.08 -6.95 -20.24
CA ALA A 624 8.54 -5.84 -21.07
C ALA A 624 9.08 -6.36 -22.42
N PRO A 625 8.88 -5.62 -23.53
CA PRO A 625 9.54 -5.93 -24.79
C PRO A 625 11.08 -5.88 -24.62
N LYS A 626 11.82 -6.66 -25.42
CA LYS A 626 13.28 -6.72 -25.26
C LYS A 626 13.94 -5.35 -25.54
N GLY A 627 14.83 -4.90 -24.65
CA GLY A 627 15.41 -3.55 -24.72
C GLY A 627 14.44 -2.43 -24.29
N TRP A 628 13.55 -2.75 -23.36
CA TRP A 628 12.67 -1.79 -22.66
C TRP A 628 12.75 -1.90 -21.12
N TYR A 629 13.58 -2.83 -20.62
CA TYR A 629 14.17 -2.67 -19.29
C TYR A 629 15.04 -1.42 -19.31
#